data_AF-A0A2H0S5J9-F1
#
_entry.id   AF-A0A2H0S5J9-F1
#
_cell.length_a   1.000
_cell.length_b   1.000
_cell.length_c   1.000
_cell.angle_alpha   90.00
_cell.angle_beta   90.00
_cell.angle_gamma   90.00
#
_symmetry.space_group_name_H-M   'P 1'
#
loop_
_entity.id
_entity.type
_entity.pdbx_description
1 polymer ?
#
loop_
_entity_poly.entity_id
_entity_poly.type
_entity_poly.pdbx_seq_one_letter_code
_entity_poly.pdbx_strand_id
1 'polypeptide(L)'
;MMEECHCSDGQHGKVDAEDVVVVKDSNGTSLSDGDTVVLIKDLKLKGSSTVLKVGTKASNIRLTSNPEEIDCKLGGTAIVLRVEFVKKL
;
A
#
# COMPACT_ATOMS: atom_id res chain seq x y z
N MET A 1 -19.86 5.29 -51.94
CA MET A 1 -20.76 5.67 -50.83
C MET A 1 -20.91 4.41 -50.00
N MET A 2 -19.91 4.16 -49.16
CA MET A 2 -19.94 4.51 -47.73
C MET A 2 -20.50 3.32 -46.96
N GLU A 3 -19.59 2.50 -46.44
CA GLU A 3 -19.77 1.90 -45.12
C GLU A 3 -18.38 1.53 -44.61
N GLU A 4 -17.67 2.54 -44.14
CA GLU A 4 -16.59 2.36 -43.17
C GLU A 4 -17.27 2.14 -41.82
N CYS A 5 -16.91 1.07 -41.12
CA CYS A 5 -16.99 1.03 -39.66
C CYS A 5 -15.83 0.16 -39.16
N HIS A 6 -14.64 0.76 -39.20
CA HIS A 6 -13.56 0.47 -38.28
C HIS A 6 -14.04 0.83 -36.86
N CYS A 7 -14.18 -0.16 -35.98
CA CYS A 7 -14.14 0.08 -34.54
C CYS A 7 -13.05 -0.81 -33.94
N SER A 8 -11.86 -0.22 -33.80
CA SER A 8 -10.88 -0.64 -32.80
C SER A 8 -11.51 -0.46 -31.43
N ASP A 9 -11.52 -1.50 -30.59
CA ASP A 9 -11.70 -1.32 -29.16
C ASP A 9 -10.62 -2.09 -28.43
N GLY A 10 -9.63 -1.34 -27.95
CA GLY A 10 -8.55 -1.83 -27.11
C GLY A 10 -9.04 -2.01 -25.69
N GLN A 11 -9.12 -3.26 -25.24
CA GLN A 11 -9.41 -3.57 -23.85
C GLN A 11 -8.19 -3.24 -22.98
N HIS A 12 -8.22 -2.10 -22.29
CA HIS A 12 -7.41 -1.85 -21.11
C HIS A 12 -8.31 -1.40 -19.95
N GLY A 13 -9.21 -2.29 -19.55
CA GLY A 13 -9.96 -2.15 -18.31
C GLY A 13 -9.28 -3.00 -17.25
N LYS A 14 -8.35 -2.41 -16.49
CA LYS A 14 -7.84 -3.04 -15.27
C LYS A 14 -8.96 -2.99 -14.24
N VAL A 15 -9.78 -4.03 -14.25
CA VAL A 15 -10.83 -4.30 -13.27
C VAL A 15 -10.16 -4.82 -12.00
N ASP A 16 -10.15 -3.97 -10.97
CA ASP A 16 -10.01 -4.41 -9.58
C ASP A 16 -11.08 -3.63 -8.78
N ALA A 17 -12.34 -3.91 -9.14
CA ALA A 17 -13.52 -3.49 -8.42
C ALA A 17 -14.13 -4.73 -7.79
N GLU A 18 -13.66 -5.06 -6.59
CA GLU A 18 -14.43 -5.83 -5.62
C GLU A 18 -14.23 -5.15 -4.27
N ASP A 19 -15.25 -5.24 -3.42
CA ASP A 19 -15.43 -4.61 -2.11
C ASP A 19 -14.35 -5.02 -1.08
N VAL A 20 -13.10 -4.77 -1.42
CA VAL A 20 -11.90 -5.05 -0.65
C VAL A 20 -11.26 -3.70 -0.44
N VAL A 21 -11.06 -3.30 0.81
CA VAL A 21 -10.39 -2.03 1.15
C VAL A 21 -9.02 -2.03 0.47
N VAL A 22 -8.91 -1.39 -0.70
CA VAL A 22 -7.68 -1.34 -1.49
C VAL A 22 -6.76 -0.33 -0.83
N VAL A 23 -5.96 -0.82 0.11
CA VAL A 23 -4.91 -0.05 0.75
C VAL A 23 -3.78 0.13 -0.27
N LYS A 24 -3.40 1.39 -0.54
CA LYS A 24 -2.33 1.71 -1.48
C LYS A 24 -1.15 2.34 -0.74
N ASP A 25 0.07 1.91 -1.06
CA ASP A 25 1.28 2.53 -0.53
C ASP A 25 1.58 3.88 -1.22
N SER A 26 2.67 4.55 -0.81
CA SER A 26 3.14 5.81 -1.39
C SER A 26 3.32 5.79 -2.92
N ASN A 27 3.67 4.63 -3.50
CA ASN A 27 3.82 4.44 -4.95
C ASN A 27 2.51 4.05 -5.67
N GLY A 28 1.40 3.89 -4.96
CA GLY A 28 0.12 3.47 -5.53
C GLY A 28 0.01 1.96 -5.76
N THR A 29 0.86 1.14 -5.14
CA THR A 29 0.75 -0.32 -5.17
C THR A 29 -0.29 -0.79 -4.17
N SER A 30 -1.15 -1.71 -4.60
CA SER A 30 -2.08 -2.39 -3.69
C SER A 30 -1.31 -3.25 -2.68
N LEU A 31 -1.57 -2.99 -1.40
CA LEU A 31 -1.07 -3.74 -0.26
C LEU A 31 -2.09 -4.81 0.11
N SER A 32 -1.58 -5.98 0.48
CA SER A 32 -2.39 -7.12 0.93
C SER A 32 -1.97 -7.51 2.35
N ASP A 33 -2.85 -8.20 3.09
CA ASP A 33 -2.46 -8.75 4.38
C ASP A 33 -1.26 -9.71 4.25
N GLY A 34 -0.34 -9.64 5.22
CA GLY A 34 0.88 -10.44 5.22
C GLY A 34 2.02 -9.92 4.33
N ASP A 35 1.81 -8.82 3.60
CA ASP A 35 2.85 -8.22 2.75
C ASP A 35 3.95 -7.52 3.58
N THR A 36 5.03 -7.10 2.91
CA THR A 36 6.17 -6.43 3.54
C THR A 36 6.37 -5.06 2.93
N VAL A 37 6.46 -4.07 3.80
CA VAL A 37 6.67 -2.67 3.43
C VAL A 37 7.97 -2.15 4.01
N VAL A 38 8.51 -1.12 3.39
CA VAL A 38 9.70 -0.39 3.83
C VAL A 38 9.41 1.08 3.99
N LEU A 39 9.98 1.69 5.01
CA LEU A 39 9.87 3.11 5.23
C LEU A 39 10.74 3.88 4.22
N ILE A 40 10.12 4.85 3.54
CA ILE A 40 10.83 5.73 2.58
C ILE A 40 11.33 7.03 3.22
N LYS A 41 10.85 7.34 4.43
CA LYS A 41 11.17 8.54 5.20
C LYS A 41 11.54 8.17 6.62
N ASP A 42 12.29 9.03 7.30
CA ASP A 42 12.52 8.89 8.74
C ASP A 42 11.26 9.28 9.52
N LEU A 43 10.86 8.41 10.43
CA LEU A 43 9.72 8.62 11.30
C LEU A 43 10.10 8.29 12.73
N LYS A 44 9.79 9.21 13.63
CA LYS A 44 9.88 8.94 15.06
C LYS A 44 8.60 8.25 15.52
N LEU A 45 8.73 7.02 16.00
CA LEU A 45 7.61 6.33 16.64
C LEU A 45 7.22 7.04 17.93
N LYS A 46 5.95 7.43 18.04
CA LYS A 46 5.41 7.89 19.32
C LYS A 46 5.26 6.67 20.22
N GLY A 47 6.00 6.64 21.35
CA GLY A 47 6.01 5.52 22.29
C GLY A 47 7.33 4.74 22.34
N SER A 48 8.32 5.07 21.51
CA SER A 48 9.66 4.50 21.60
C SER A 48 10.71 5.59 21.32
N SER A 49 11.84 5.56 22.02
CA SER A 49 12.98 6.44 21.71
C SER A 49 13.72 6.04 20.42
N THR A 50 13.25 4.99 19.75
CA THR A 50 13.78 4.48 18.48
C THR A 50 13.23 5.30 17.31
N VAL A 51 14.14 5.93 16.58
CA VAL A 51 13.83 6.58 15.30
C VAL A 51 13.86 5.52 14.21
N LEU A 52 12.75 5.32 13.50
CA LEU A 52 12.73 4.48 12.31
C LEU A 52 13.38 5.29 11.19
N LYS A 53 14.58 4.86 10.78
CA LYS A 53 15.23 5.45 9.61
C LYS A 53 14.60 4.89 8.34
N VAL A 54 14.75 5.65 7.25
CA VAL A 54 14.52 5.14 5.90
C VAL A 54 15.19 3.78 5.71
N GLY A 55 14.49 2.84 5.07
CA GLY A 55 14.94 1.46 4.88
C GLY A 55 14.57 0.50 6.02
N THR A 56 13.88 0.97 7.07
CA THR A 56 13.30 0.06 8.07
C THR A 56 12.21 -0.78 7.41
N LYS A 57 12.37 -2.10 7.45
CA LYS A 57 11.39 -3.07 6.94
C LYS A 57 10.35 -3.39 8.02
N ALA A 58 9.08 -3.31 7.66
CA ALA A 58 7.96 -3.77 8.46
C ALA A 58 7.26 -4.90 7.70
N SER A 59 7.24 -6.08 8.31
CA SER A 59 6.64 -7.28 7.74
C SER A 59 5.33 -7.59 8.46
N ASN A 60 4.51 -8.46 7.87
CA ASN A 60 3.24 -8.89 8.46
C ASN A 60 2.26 -7.71 8.61
N ILE A 61 2.02 -6.98 7.52
CA ILE A 61 1.02 -5.91 7.52
C ILE A 61 -0.39 -6.48 7.63
N ARG A 62 -1.27 -5.75 8.31
CA ARG A 62 -2.67 -6.07 8.49
C ARG A 62 -3.50 -4.87 8.07
N LEU A 63 -4.35 -5.08 7.07
CA LEU A 63 -5.27 -4.09 6.56
C LEU A 63 -6.29 -3.77 7.67
N THR A 64 -6.47 -2.48 7.95
CA THR A 64 -7.46 -1.97 8.91
C THR A 64 -8.65 -1.40 8.13
N SER A 65 -9.73 -1.02 8.81
CA SER A 65 -10.87 -0.34 8.21
C SER A 65 -10.53 0.98 7.50
N ASN A 66 -9.37 1.58 7.82
CA ASN A 66 -8.86 2.79 7.17
C ASN A 66 -7.85 2.43 6.07
N PRO A 67 -8.03 2.88 4.82
CA PRO A 67 -7.08 2.62 3.75
C PRO A 67 -5.80 3.46 3.83
N GLU A 68 -5.78 4.48 4.69
CA GLU A 68 -4.63 5.37 4.91
C GLU A 68 -3.67 4.85 6.00
N GLU A 69 -4.10 3.85 6.76
CA GLU A 69 -3.39 3.31 7.92
C GLU A 69 -3.24 1.79 7.81
N ILE A 70 -2.05 1.29 8.09
CA ILE A 70 -1.79 -0.15 8.18
C ILE A 70 -1.21 -0.47 9.55
N ASP A 71 -1.68 -1.58 10.13
CA ASP A 71 -1.03 -2.17 11.28
C ASP A 71 0.10 -3.05 10.76
N CYS A 72 1.31 -2.89 11.29
CA CYS A 72 2.45 -3.70 10.89
C CYS A 72 3.19 -4.18 12.14
N LYS A 73 3.83 -5.34 12.04
CA LYS A 73 4.54 -5.91 13.18
C LYS A 73 6.03 -5.68 13.03
N LEU A 74 6.59 -4.88 13.92
CA LEU A 74 8.03 -4.59 13.97
C LEU A 74 8.61 -5.13 15.29
N GLY A 75 9.52 -6.11 15.20
CA GLY A 75 10.24 -6.61 16.37
C GLY A 75 9.37 -7.18 17.50
N GLY A 76 8.14 -7.62 17.19
CA GLY A 76 7.17 -8.14 18.17
C GLY A 76 6.09 -7.13 18.60
N THR A 77 6.27 -5.85 18.31
CA THR A 77 5.29 -4.80 18.60
C THR A 77 4.44 -4.51 17.36
N ALA A 78 3.11 -4.47 17.54
CA ALA A 78 2.19 -3.99 16.52
C ALA A 78 2.21 -2.45 16.52
N ILE A 79 2.49 -1.87 15.36
CA ILE A 79 2.65 -0.44 15.17
C ILE A 79 1.79 -0.04 13.98
N VAL A 80 0.94 0.96 14.21
CA VAL A 80 0.15 1.57 13.14
C VAL A 80 0.98 2.66 12.47
N LEU A 81 1.18 2.52 11.17
CA LEU A 81 1.88 3.49 10.32
C LEU A 81 0.96 3.93 9.18
N ARG A 82 1.16 5.17 8.70
CA ARG A 82 0.46 5.63 7.50
C ARG A 82 1.10 5.09 6.24
N VAL A 83 0.26 4.74 5.27
CA VAL A 83 0.68 4.17 4.00
C VAL A 83 1.43 5.16 3.10
N GLU A 84 1.31 6.48 3.34
CA GLU A 84 2.04 7.49 2.57
C GLU A 84 3.56 7.45 2.79
N PHE A 85 4.01 6.90 3.94
CA PHE A 85 5.42 6.86 4.34
C PHE A 85 6.05 5.47 4.17
N VAL A 86 5.25 4.50 3.74
CA VAL A 86 5.69 3.14 3.49
C VAL A 86 5.62 2.86 1.99
N LYS A 87 6.49 1.97 1.55
CA LYS A 87 6.56 1.48 0.19
C LYS A 87 6.55 -0.02 0.22
N LYS A 88 5.76 -0.65 -0.66
CA LYS A 88 5.83 -2.11 -0.83
C LYS A 88 7.23 -2.53 -1.32
N LEU A 89 7.80 -3.56 -0.71
CA LEU A 89 9.08 -4.15 -1.17
C LEU A 89 8.84 -5.10 -2.35
#